data_AF-A0A0S7BWM2-F1
#
_entry.id   AF-A0A0S7BWM2-F1
#
_cell.length_a   1.000
_cell.length_b   1.000
_cell.length_c   1.000
_cell.angle_alpha   90.00
_cell.angle_beta   90.00
_cell.angle_gamma   90.00
#
_symmetry.space_group_name_H-M   'P 1'
#
loop_
_entity.id
_entity.type
_entity.pdbx_description
1 polymer ?
#
loop_
_entity_poly.entity_id
_entity_poly.type
_entity_poly.pdbx_seq_one_letter_code
_entity_poly.pdbx_strand_id
1 'polypeptide(L)'
;MLCLVLAIVSIGITVVIQLYSYRYGIAYNVWYDFAFLMIAALLLFEMFSRFRTIPVKNIFYLLSKYAFAVYLIHNPIIILFAPMIEKIKPLPFQLIILTVLVFTVSWMISFLLDKIPKIGKWLLYIR
;
A
#
# COMPACT_ATOMS: atom_id res chain seq x y z
N MET A 1 11.79 -21.37 -1.86
CA MET A 1 11.34 -21.67 -0.48
C MET A 1 12.09 -20.85 0.56
N LEU A 2 13.43 -20.79 0.50
CA LEU A 2 14.23 -19.94 1.41
C LEU A 2 13.81 -18.46 1.42
N CYS A 3 13.64 -17.82 0.25
CA CYS A 3 13.21 -16.42 0.17
C CYS A 3 11.87 -16.16 0.87
N LEU A 4 10.92 -17.10 0.75
CA LEU A 4 9.61 -16.99 1.38
C LEU A 4 9.73 -17.05 2.91
N VAL A 5 10.52 -17.99 3.43
CA VAL A 5 10.75 -18.12 4.88
C VAL A 5 11.41 -16.86 5.43
N LEU A 6 12.46 -16.37 4.77
CA LEU A 6 13.15 -15.15 5.19
C LEU A 6 12.25 -13.91 5.10
N ALA A 7 11.38 -13.82 4.09
CA ALA A 7 10.41 -12.74 3.98
C ALA A 7 9.38 -12.78 5.12
N ILE A 8 8.85 -13.97 5.44
CA ILE A 8 7.90 -14.15 6.56
C ILE A 8 8.55 -13.78 7.90
N VAL A 9 9.79 -14.24 8.14
CA VAL A 9 10.53 -13.90 9.36
C VAL A 9 10.76 -12.39 9.44
N SER A 10 11.16 -11.76 8.33
CA SER A 10 11.39 -10.32 8.27
C SER A 10 10.12 -9.51 8.56
N ILE A 11 8.97 -9.92 7.99
CA ILE A 11 7.65 -9.33 8.31
C ILE A 11 7.30 -9.55 9.79
N GLY A 12 7.55 -10.75 10.32
CA GLY A 12 7.33 -11.05 11.74
C GLY A 12 8.12 -10.12 12.66
N ILE A 13 9.39 -9.87 12.35
CA ILE A 13 10.23 -8.91 13.09
C ILE A 13 9.63 -7.50 13.02
N THR A 14 9.22 -7.04 11.83
CA THR A 14 8.55 -5.74 11.66
C THR A 14 7.31 -5.60 12.55
N VAL A 15 6.46 -6.63 12.59
CA VAL A 15 5.25 -6.63 13.43
C VAL A 15 5.60 -6.63 14.91
N VAL A 16 6.58 -7.44 15.34
CA VAL A 16 7.03 -7.47 16.74
C VAL A 16 7.55 -6.11 17.19
N ILE A 17 8.36 -5.45 16.35
CA ILE A 17 8.88 -4.10 16.64
C ILE A 17 7.76 -3.06 16.66
N GLN A 18 6.74 -3.19 15.81
CA GLN A 18 5.56 -2.33 15.86
C GLN A 18 4.82 -2.46 17.19
N LEU A 19 4.53 -3.70 17.61
CA LEU A 19 3.84 -3.99 18.87
C LEU A 19 4.66 -3.53 20.08
N TYR A 20 5.98 -3.73 20.04
CA TYR A 20 6.91 -3.21 21.04
C TYR A 20 6.83 -1.68 21.11
N SER A 21 7.00 -0.99 19.98
CA SER A 21 6.96 0.48 19.91
C SER A 21 5.65 1.02 20.50
N TYR A 22 4.50 0.44 20.13
CA TYR A 22 3.21 0.81 20.69
C TYR A 22 3.10 0.59 22.19
N ARG A 23 3.59 -0.55 22.70
CA ARG A 23 3.57 -0.86 24.13
C ARG A 23 4.36 0.13 24.97
N TYR A 24 5.45 0.68 24.42
CA TYR A 24 6.32 1.63 25.10
C TYR A 24 6.04 3.10 24.72
N GLY A 25 4.95 3.37 23.99
CA GLY A 25 4.58 4.73 23.58
C GLY A 25 5.56 5.38 22.60
N ILE A 26 6.39 4.59 21.92
CA ILE A 26 7.35 5.05 20.93
C ILE A 26 6.61 5.28 19.62
N ALA A 27 6.59 6.53 19.15
CA ALA A 27 6.00 6.91 17.87
C ALA A 27 6.93 6.55 16.69
N TYR A 28 7.34 5.29 16.60
CA TYR A 28 8.14 4.78 15.49
C TYR A 28 7.24 4.09 14.46
N ASN A 29 7.30 4.53 13.21
CA ASN A 29 6.49 3.99 12.13
C ASN A 29 7.32 3.01 11.28
N VAL A 30 7.32 1.74 11.69
CA VAL A 30 8.12 0.68 11.05
C VAL A 30 7.78 0.45 9.58
N TRP A 31 6.62 0.94 9.10
CA TRP A 31 6.11 0.64 7.77
C TRP A 31 6.79 1.43 6.65
N TYR A 32 7.65 2.40 6.98
CA TYR A 32 8.27 3.30 6.00
C TYR A 32 9.79 3.12 5.89
N ASP A 33 10.49 2.98 7.02
CA ASP A 33 11.95 3.06 7.06
C ASP A 33 12.64 1.85 7.71
N PHE A 34 11.87 0.86 8.17
CA PHE A 34 12.43 -0.28 8.88
C PHE A 34 13.11 -1.25 7.91
N ALA A 35 14.41 -1.52 8.15
CA ALA A 35 15.24 -2.30 7.25
C ALA A 35 14.70 -3.72 6.94
N PHE A 36 14.08 -4.40 7.92
CA PHE A 36 13.51 -5.73 7.70
C PHE A 36 12.30 -5.71 6.76
N LEU A 37 11.55 -4.61 6.70
CA LEU A 37 10.46 -4.48 5.74
C LEU A 37 11.03 -4.38 4.30
N MET A 38 12.13 -3.64 4.12
CA MET A 38 12.83 -3.59 2.83
C MET A 38 13.41 -4.96 2.44
N ILE A 39 13.99 -5.69 3.39
CA ILE A 39 14.49 -7.06 3.16
C ILE A 39 13.34 -7.98 2.73
N ALA A 40 12.19 -7.91 3.40
CA ALA A 40 11.01 -8.67 3.02
C ALA A 40 10.56 -8.34 1.59
N ALA A 41 10.48 -7.06 1.23
CA ALA A 41 10.10 -6.62 -0.11
C ALA A 41 11.07 -7.14 -1.19
N LEU A 42 12.38 -7.08 -0.93
CA LEU A 42 13.41 -7.57 -1.87
C LEU A 42 13.33 -9.09 -2.06
N LEU A 43 13.13 -9.84 -0.97
CA LEU A 43 13.01 -11.30 -1.03
C LEU A 43 11.74 -11.75 -1.75
N LEU A 44 10.63 -11.05 -1.53
CA LEU A 44 9.38 -11.29 -2.26
C LEU A 44 9.57 -10.96 -3.74
N PHE A 45 10.15 -9.81 -4.07
CA PHE A 45 10.44 -9.43 -5.44
C PHE A 45 11.30 -10.49 -6.15
N GLU A 46 12.38 -10.94 -5.53
CA GLU A 46 13.26 -11.98 -6.08
C GLU A 46 12.56 -13.34 -6.24
N MET A 47 11.62 -13.66 -5.36
CA MET A 47 10.79 -14.86 -5.52
C MET A 47 9.85 -14.71 -6.72
N PHE A 48 9.15 -13.58 -6.83
CA PHE A 48 8.17 -13.34 -7.89
C PHE A 48 8.83 -13.13 -9.26
N SER A 49 10.05 -12.59 -9.33
CA SER A 49 10.80 -12.36 -10.58
C SER A 49 11.12 -13.66 -11.33
N ARG A 50 11.15 -14.79 -10.62
CA ARG A 50 11.45 -16.12 -11.16
C ARG A 50 10.22 -16.82 -11.75
N PHE A 51 9.01 -16.29 -11.56
CA PHE A 51 7.81 -16.88 -12.15
C PHE A 51 7.75 -16.61 -13.66
N ARG A 52 7.72 -17.70 -14.45
CA ARG A 52 7.61 -17.62 -15.92
C ARG A 52 6.19 -17.35 -16.39
N THR A 53 5.20 -17.80 -15.63
CA THR A 53 3.78 -17.62 -15.90
C THR A 53 3.12 -17.03 -14.67
N ILE A 54 2.33 -15.98 -14.89
CA ILE A 54 1.56 -15.34 -13.83
C ILE A 54 0.09 -15.54 -14.20
N PRO A 55 -0.68 -16.35 -13.44
CA PRO A 55 -2.12 -16.39 -13.61
C PRO A 55 -2.66 -14.98 -13.38
N VAL A 56 -3.65 -14.55 -14.16
CA VAL A 56 -4.23 -13.19 -14.11
C VAL A 56 -3.21 -12.03 -14.23
N LYS A 57 -2.16 -12.19 -15.06
CA LYS A 57 -1.15 -11.16 -15.37
C LYS A 57 -1.74 -9.76 -15.59
N ASN A 58 -2.87 -9.65 -16.29
CA ASN A 58 -3.51 -8.37 -16.57
C ASN A 58 -3.97 -7.63 -15.31
N ILE A 59 -4.46 -8.36 -14.31
CA ILE A 59 -4.90 -7.78 -13.03
C ILE A 59 -3.68 -7.25 -12.28
N PHE A 60 -2.61 -8.04 -12.18
CA PHE A 60 -1.36 -7.59 -11.55
C PHE A 60 -0.71 -6.43 -12.29
N TYR A 61 -0.77 -6.41 -13.61
CA TYR A 61 -0.29 -5.29 -14.42
C TYR A 61 -1.08 -4.01 -14.12
N LEU A 62 -2.41 -4.08 -14.10
CA LEU A 62 -3.26 -2.94 -13.73
C LEU A 62 -3.00 -2.46 -12.29
N LEU A 63 -2.88 -3.39 -11.34
CA LEU A 63 -2.52 -3.11 -9.96
C LEU A 63 -1.20 -2.34 -9.85
N SER A 64 -0.17 -2.87 -10.53
CA SER A 64 1.18 -2.30 -10.51
C SER A 64 1.24 -0.94 -11.22
N LYS A 65 0.52 -0.78 -12.34
CA LYS A 65 0.48 0.45 -13.14
C LYS A 65 0.03 1.66 -12.32
N TYR A 66 -0.99 1.48 -11.46
CA TYR A 66 -1.56 2.57 -10.67
C TYR A 66 -1.09 2.60 -9.20
N ALA A 67 -0.29 1.63 -8.73
CA ALA A 67 0.11 1.53 -7.32
C ALA A 67 0.74 2.83 -6.78
N PHE A 68 1.67 3.42 -7.52
CA PHE A 68 2.33 4.68 -7.12
C PHE A 68 1.37 5.88 -7.17
N ALA A 69 0.54 5.95 -8.21
CA ALA A 69 -0.47 7.01 -8.34
C ALA A 69 -1.47 6.98 -7.16
N VAL A 70 -1.96 5.80 -6.82
CA VAL A 70 -2.84 5.57 -5.67
C VAL A 70 -2.14 5.99 -4.39
N TYR A 71 -0.88 5.59 -4.17
CA TYR A 71 -0.11 6.01 -2.98
C TYR A 71 -0.06 7.53 -2.80
N LEU A 72 0.21 8.29 -3.88
CA LEU A 72 0.25 9.75 -3.85
C LEU A 72 -1.11 10.36 -3.57
N ILE A 73 -2.17 9.82 -4.17
CA ILE A 73 -3.53 10.36 -4.07
C ILE A 73 -4.20 9.96 -2.75
N HIS A 74 -3.83 8.83 -2.14
CA HIS A 74 -4.54 8.29 -0.98
C HIS A 74 -4.56 9.26 0.21
N ASN A 75 -3.44 9.92 0.50
CA ASN A 75 -3.33 10.84 1.64
C ASN A 75 -4.25 12.07 1.49
N PRO A 76 -4.24 12.80 0.36
CA PRO A 76 -5.22 13.85 0.10
C PRO A 76 -6.68 13.38 0.25
N ILE A 77 -7.00 12.19 -0.24
CA ILE A 77 -8.35 11.64 -0.16
C ILE A 77 -8.73 11.29 1.28
N ILE A 78 -7.82 10.75 2.11
CA ILE A 78 -8.06 10.56 3.54
C ILE A 78 -8.39 11.90 4.21
N ILE A 79 -7.60 12.95 3.95
CA ILE A 79 -7.81 14.28 4.56
C ILE A 79 -9.20 14.83 4.23
N LEU A 80 -9.69 14.60 3.00
CA LEU A 80 -11.01 15.05 2.56
C LEU A 80 -12.16 14.25 3.18
N PHE A 81 -12.04 12.92 3.25
CA PHE A 81 -13.15 12.05 3.64
C PHE A 81 -13.18 11.70 5.13
N ALA A 82 -12.05 11.68 5.84
CA ALA A 82 -12.01 11.32 7.25
C ALA A 82 -12.96 12.14 8.14
N PRO A 83 -13.08 13.47 7.99
CA PRO A 83 -14.03 14.27 8.78
C PRO A 83 -15.50 13.92 8.51
N MET A 84 -15.83 13.46 7.29
CA MET A 84 -17.21 13.17 6.91
C MET A 84 -17.75 11.90 7.57
N ILE A 85 -16.86 10.98 7.94
CA ILE A 85 -17.23 9.67 8.49
C ILE A 85 -16.86 9.53 9.97
N GLU A 86 -16.28 10.56 10.59
CA GLU A 86 -15.81 10.53 11.98
C GLU A 86 -16.90 10.16 13.00
N LYS A 87 -18.16 10.46 12.65
CA LYS A 87 -19.32 10.18 13.51
C LYS A 87 -19.84 8.75 13.40
N ILE A 88 -19.33 7.95 12.48
CA ILE A 88 -19.78 6.57 12.28
C ILE A 88 -19.21 5.70 13.40
N LYS A 89 -20.09 5.10 14.19
CA LYS A 89 -19.72 4.10 15.19
C LYS A 89 -20.28 2.73 14.76
N PRO A 90 -19.58 1.63 15.09
CA PRO A 90 -18.33 1.54 15.85
C PRO A 90 -17.07 1.82 15.01
N LEU A 91 -15.95 2.14 15.67
CA LEU A 91 -14.64 2.46 15.06
C LEU A 91 -14.17 1.48 13.97
N PRO A 92 -14.30 0.13 14.12
CA PRO A 92 -13.89 -0.80 13.07
C PRO A 92 -14.67 -0.60 11.77
N PHE A 93 -15.97 -0.27 11.88
CA PHE A 93 -16.82 -0.06 10.72
C PHE A 93 -16.48 1.25 10.01
N GLN A 94 -16.20 2.31 10.77
CA GLN A 94 -15.68 3.56 10.24
C GLN A 94 -14.38 3.34 9.47
N LEU A 95 -13.44 2.56 10.02
CA LEU A 95 -12.18 2.22 9.35
C LEU A 95 -12.41 1.46 8.04
N ILE A 96 -13.26 0.43 8.05
CA ILE A 96 -13.59 -0.33 6.83
C ILE A 96 -14.18 0.59 5.75
N ILE A 97 -15.15 1.44 6.13
CA ILE A 97 -15.76 2.39 5.21
C ILE A 97 -14.70 3.35 4.66
N LEU A 98 -13.87 3.93 5.53
CA LEU A 98 -12.82 4.86 5.11
C LEU A 98 -11.86 4.20 4.14
N THR A 99 -11.38 3.01 4.46
CA THR A 99 -10.42 2.27 3.65
C THR A 99 -10.99 1.95 2.28
N VAL A 100 -12.21 1.40 2.22
CA VAL A 100 -12.86 1.08 0.94
C VAL A 100 -13.08 2.35 0.13
N LEU A 101 -13.64 3.39 0.75
CA LEU A 101 -13.94 4.64 0.06
C LEU A 101 -12.66 5.31 -0.47
N VAL A 102 -11.65 5.49 0.37
CA VAL A 102 -10.38 6.11 0.00
C VAL A 102 -9.73 5.30 -1.12
N PHE A 103 -9.64 3.97 -0.97
CA PHE A 103 -9.01 3.13 -1.98
C PHE A 103 -9.72 3.21 -3.32
N THR A 104 -11.06 3.08 -3.34
CA THR A 104 -11.85 3.17 -4.57
C THR A 104 -11.72 4.54 -5.22
N VAL A 105 -11.85 5.63 -4.46
CA VAL A 105 -11.76 7.00 -4.99
C VAL A 105 -10.35 7.30 -5.50
N SER A 106 -9.30 6.95 -4.76
CA SER A 106 -7.91 7.11 -5.20
C SER A 106 -7.61 6.32 -6.47
N TRP A 107 -8.15 5.11 -6.59
CA TRP A 107 -8.03 4.30 -7.80
C TRP A 107 -8.73 4.95 -8.99
N MET A 108 -9.97 5.39 -8.81
CA MET A 108 -10.75 6.07 -9.85
C MET A 108 -10.07 7.35 -10.33
N ILE A 109 -9.58 8.18 -9.40
CA ILE A 109 -8.85 9.41 -9.76
C ILE A 109 -7.56 9.07 -10.51
N SER A 110 -6.80 8.08 -10.06
CA SER A 110 -5.59 7.61 -10.76
C SER A 110 -5.90 7.20 -12.20
N PHE A 111 -6.99 6.46 -12.41
CA PHE A 111 -7.45 6.04 -13.73
C PHE A 111 -7.90 7.21 -14.62
N LEU A 112 -8.57 8.22 -14.04
CA LEU A 112 -9.00 9.41 -14.77
C LEU A 112 -7.80 10.29 -15.15
N LEU A 113 -6.83 10.47 -14.24
CA LEU A 113 -5.63 11.27 -14.49
C LEU A 113 -4.69 10.66 -15.53
N ASP A 114 -4.68 9.34 -15.66
CA ASP A 114 -3.97 8.62 -16.74
C ASP A 114 -4.44 9.04 -18.13
N LYS A 115 -5.71 9.46 -18.27
CA LYS A 115 -6.26 9.94 -19.55
C LYS A 115 -5.81 11.35 -19.92
N ILE A 116 -5.26 12.12 -18.97
CA ILE A 116 -4.80 13.49 -19.22
C ILE A 116 -3.33 13.44 -19.68
N PRO A 117 -3.03 13.87 -20.92
CA PRO A 117 -1.67 13.84 -21.42
C PRO A 117 -0.74 14.70 -20.54
N LYS A 118 0.48 14.24 -20.33
CA LYS A 118 1.53 14.80 -19.45
C LYS A 118 1.33 14.56 -17.95
N ILE A 119 0.14 14.70 -17.38
CA ILE A 119 -0.06 14.55 -15.92
C ILE A 119 0.18 13.10 -15.47
N GLY A 120 -0.44 12.12 -16.14
CA GLY A 120 -0.24 10.70 -15.81
C GLY A 120 1.23 10.28 -15.87
N LYS A 121 1.96 10.75 -16.89
CA LYS A 121 3.35 10.36 -17.15
C LYS A 121 4.36 11.01 -16.20
N TRP A 122 4.22 12.31 -15.92
CA TRP A 122 5.21 13.07 -15.14
C TRP A 122 4.92 13.08 -13.64
N LEU A 123 3.65 13.23 -13.26
CA LEU A 123 3.27 13.37 -11.85
C LEU A 123 3.06 12.01 -11.19
N LEU A 124 2.38 11.10 -11.89
CA LEU A 124 1.96 9.81 -11.34
C LEU A 124 2.85 8.64 -11.81
N TYR A 125 3.88 8.93 -12.61
CA TYR A 125 4.80 7.94 -13.18
C TYR A 125 4.12 6.77 -13.90
N ILE A 126 2.91 7.00 -14.43
CA ILE A 126 2.13 5.99 -15.14
C ILE A 126 2.69 5.85 -16.56
N ARG A 127 3.02 4.61 -16.95
CA ARG A 127 3.55 4.25 -18.27
C ARG A 127 2.63 3.27 -18.99
#